data_AF-A0A1H9ZYN3-F1
#
_entry.id   AF-A0A1H9ZYN3-F1
#
_cell.length_a   1.000
_cell.length_b   1.000
_cell.length_c   1.000
_cell.angle_alpha   90.00
_cell.angle_beta   90.00
_cell.angle_gamma   90.00
#
_symmetry.space_group_name_H-M   'P 1'
#
loop_
_entity.id
_entity.type
_entity.pdbx_description
1 polymer ?
#
loop_
_entity_poly.entity_id
_entity_poly.type
_entity_poly.pdbx_seq_one_letter_code
_entity_poly.pdbx_strand_id
1 'polypeptide(L)'
;MKRYSFLLAVLMLSLSTFAGKIDEGRLLRDGASYTGRVLHNADGSVTYDWTGVYVQTDFTGGAIAVCISEADTSYHNVFIDDKLVRKIKVYGKQPHSVLLAEGLSRGTHRLRLQKATEGEYGFTTIHGFYLNRGGSMKPVARRERFIEVFGDSYTCGYGTEAKSAEERFKPWTENCNRAYGCIIARYFNADYALTAHSGMGIVRNYGYKAQVSPKNMLVRSALLLDEHDSIPYDFKAYKPSLVLINLGTNDFSTIIAPSVEQYTGNYLKLISLVRSHYGDVPVLCITPFSAKPYLLTALQELRRLTMQDKNIHFAEPMPDIIKRGHDYGADWHPNYQGQRKIAMTLIPQVSAIMGWDLEDKNIY
;
A
#
# COMPACT_ATOMS: atom_id res chain seq x y z
N MET A 1 30.45 -71.63 19.36
CA MET A 1 29.22 -70.85 19.07
C MET A 1 29.62 -69.44 18.66
N LYS A 2 28.88 -68.90 17.69
CA LYS A 2 29.08 -67.67 16.92
C LYS A 2 29.26 -66.40 17.76
N ARG A 3 30.00 -65.41 17.23
CA ARG A 3 29.48 -64.08 16.84
C ARG A 3 30.60 -63.20 16.28
N TYR A 4 30.61 -63.03 14.95
CA TYR A 4 31.31 -61.92 14.29
C TYR A 4 30.38 -60.70 14.32
N SER A 5 30.84 -59.61 14.93
CA SER A 5 30.17 -58.31 14.90
C SER A 5 30.62 -57.55 13.65
N PHE A 6 29.71 -57.33 12.70
CA PHE A 6 29.90 -56.39 11.60
C PHE A 6 29.39 -55.01 12.06
N LEU A 7 30.28 -54.02 12.17
CA LEU A 7 29.90 -52.62 12.28
C LEU A 7 29.51 -52.12 10.88
N LEU A 8 28.24 -51.75 10.69
CA LEU A 8 27.80 -50.95 9.55
C LEU A 8 28.07 -49.46 9.87
N ALA A 9 29.06 -48.86 9.22
CA ALA A 9 29.23 -47.41 9.22
C ALA A 9 28.23 -46.80 8.23
N VAL A 10 27.17 -46.17 8.76
CA VAL A 10 26.24 -45.38 7.95
C VAL A 10 26.92 -44.04 7.64
N LEU A 11 27.39 -43.89 6.40
CA LEU A 11 27.90 -42.64 5.88
C LEU A 11 26.71 -41.68 5.65
N MET A 12 26.45 -40.77 6.58
CA MET A 12 25.58 -39.63 6.31
C MET A 12 26.30 -38.68 5.35
N LEU A 13 26.00 -38.76 4.05
CA LEU A 13 26.32 -37.67 3.12
C LEU A 13 25.49 -36.45 3.54
N SER A 14 26.14 -35.49 4.19
CA SER A 14 25.63 -34.13 4.27
C SER A 14 25.61 -33.56 2.85
N LEU A 15 24.43 -33.56 2.21
CA LEU A 15 24.16 -32.75 1.03
C LEU A 15 24.24 -31.28 1.47
N SER A 16 25.43 -30.71 1.40
CA SER A 16 25.63 -29.28 1.40
C SER A 16 24.94 -28.73 0.16
N THR A 17 23.74 -28.20 0.35
CA THR A 17 23.06 -27.40 -0.67
C THR A 17 23.99 -26.24 -1.01
N PHE A 18 24.60 -26.29 -2.18
CA PHE A 18 25.26 -25.13 -2.77
C PHE A 18 24.18 -24.05 -2.95
N ALA A 19 24.05 -23.16 -1.96
CA ALA A 19 23.43 -21.87 -2.17
C ALA A 19 24.29 -21.18 -3.24
N GLY A 20 23.82 -21.18 -4.48
CA GLY A 20 24.50 -20.47 -5.54
C GLY A 20 24.68 -19.02 -5.11
N LYS A 21 25.84 -18.43 -5.42
CA LYS A 21 26.02 -16.98 -5.24
C LYS A 21 25.13 -16.25 -6.26
N ILE A 22 24.63 -15.06 -5.89
CA ILE A 22 23.96 -14.15 -6.84
C ILE A 22 24.98 -13.73 -7.92
N ASP A 23 24.53 -13.68 -9.17
CA ASP A 23 25.31 -13.22 -10.33
C ASP A 23 25.12 -11.72 -10.53
N GLU A 24 25.89 -10.92 -9.80
CA GLU A 24 25.91 -9.45 -9.89
C GLU A 24 26.35 -8.93 -11.28
N GLY A 25 26.89 -9.80 -12.15
CA GLY A 25 27.27 -9.45 -13.52
C GLY A 25 26.09 -9.43 -14.50
N ARG A 26 24.90 -9.90 -14.10
CA ARG A 26 23.72 -10.00 -14.97
C ARG A 26 22.51 -9.32 -14.33
N LEU A 27 22.32 -8.05 -14.64
CA LEU A 27 21.16 -7.27 -14.25
C LEU A 27 19.96 -7.57 -15.17
N LEU A 28 18.87 -8.08 -14.61
CA LEU A 28 17.62 -8.35 -15.32
C LEU A 28 16.66 -7.17 -15.17
N ARG A 29 16.31 -6.52 -16.28
CA ARG A 29 15.37 -5.37 -16.31
C ARG A 29 13.95 -5.79 -16.71
N ASP A 30 13.85 -6.82 -17.55
CA ASP A 30 12.58 -7.39 -17.99
C ASP A 30 12.16 -8.57 -17.13
N GLY A 31 10.85 -8.83 -17.04
CA GLY A 31 10.30 -9.97 -16.30
C GLY A 31 9.78 -9.61 -14.90
N ALA A 32 9.63 -8.32 -14.61
CA ALA A 32 8.93 -7.83 -13.43
C ALA A 32 7.66 -7.06 -13.83
N SER A 33 6.61 -7.17 -13.01
CA SER A 33 5.36 -6.42 -13.16
C SER A 33 5.21 -5.44 -12.00
N TYR A 34 4.79 -4.22 -12.32
CA TYR A 34 4.59 -3.15 -11.33
C TYR A 34 3.09 -2.85 -11.17
N THR A 35 2.67 -2.64 -9.93
CA THR A 35 1.30 -2.28 -9.58
C THR A 35 1.27 -1.02 -8.72
N GLY A 36 0.34 -0.12 -9.04
CA GLY A 36 0.30 1.25 -8.52
C GLY A 36 0.81 2.26 -9.55
N ARG A 37 0.89 3.52 -9.15
CA ARG A 37 1.32 4.63 -10.02
C ARG A 37 2.85 4.65 -10.10
N VAL A 38 3.38 4.41 -11.31
CA VAL A 38 4.83 4.28 -11.55
C VAL A 38 5.24 5.03 -12.80
N LEU A 39 6.43 5.61 -12.77
CA LEU A 39 7.10 6.23 -13.91
C LEU A 39 8.07 5.22 -14.54
N HIS A 40 7.84 4.87 -15.81
CA HIS A 40 8.80 4.08 -16.60
C HIS A 40 9.80 5.02 -17.27
N ASN A 41 11.09 4.88 -16.93
CA ASN A 41 12.16 5.71 -17.47
C ASN A 41 12.69 5.16 -18.80
N ALA A 42 13.32 6.03 -19.60
CA ALA A 42 13.86 5.67 -20.91
C ALA A 42 14.99 4.62 -20.85
N ASP A 43 15.69 4.52 -19.72
CA ASP A 43 16.73 3.51 -19.49
C ASP A 43 16.15 2.15 -19.06
N GLY A 44 14.83 2.02 -18.88
CA GLY A 44 14.16 0.81 -18.42
C GLY A 44 14.08 0.66 -16.90
N SER A 45 14.61 1.61 -16.12
CA SER A 45 14.32 1.68 -14.68
C SER A 45 12.89 2.16 -14.42
N VAL A 46 12.35 1.85 -13.25
CA VAL A 46 10.99 2.23 -12.85
C VAL A 46 11.02 2.96 -11.52
N THR A 47 10.33 4.10 -11.47
CA THR A 47 10.35 4.99 -10.31
C THR A 47 8.96 5.25 -9.73
N TYR A 48 8.88 5.32 -8.40
CA TYR A 48 7.64 5.55 -7.66
C TYR A 48 7.88 6.10 -6.26
N ASP A 49 6.86 6.77 -5.70
CA ASP A 49 6.86 7.29 -4.33
C ASP A 49 5.56 7.04 -3.57
N TRP A 50 4.43 6.87 -4.25
CA TRP A 50 3.18 6.50 -3.59
C TRP A 50 3.34 5.24 -2.73
N THR A 51 2.79 5.30 -1.52
CA THR A 51 2.75 4.17 -0.59
C THR A 51 2.07 2.97 -1.23
N GLY A 52 2.52 1.76 -0.89
CA GLY A 52 1.89 0.52 -1.33
C GLY A 52 2.15 0.14 -2.78
N VAL A 53 2.84 0.97 -3.58
CA VAL A 53 3.36 0.52 -4.89
C VAL A 53 4.21 -0.73 -4.68
N TYR A 54 4.01 -1.73 -5.53
CA TYR A 54 4.79 -2.96 -5.47
C TYR A 54 5.22 -3.47 -6.83
N VAL A 55 6.36 -4.15 -6.82
CA VAL A 55 6.91 -4.91 -7.95
C VAL A 55 6.84 -6.40 -7.62
N GLN A 56 6.44 -7.19 -8.60
CA GLN A 56 6.37 -8.65 -8.50
C GLN A 56 7.12 -9.35 -9.63
N THR A 57 7.64 -10.53 -9.32
CA THR A 57 8.21 -11.42 -10.32
C THR A 57 8.22 -12.86 -9.83
N ASP A 58 7.90 -13.80 -10.72
CA ASP A 58 8.17 -15.22 -10.51
C ASP A 58 9.60 -15.51 -10.99
N PHE A 59 10.46 -15.99 -10.09
CA PHE A 59 11.87 -16.21 -10.38
C PHE A 59 12.32 -17.64 -10.05
N THR A 60 13.37 -18.08 -10.73
CA THR A 60 14.04 -19.37 -10.48
C THR A 60 15.40 -19.14 -9.82
N GLY A 61 15.76 -20.04 -8.91
CA GLY A 61 16.98 -19.94 -8.11
C GLY A 61 16.68 -19.93 -6.61
N GLY A 62 17.74 -19.95 -5.81
CA GLY A 62 17.67 -19.93 -4.35
C GLY A 62 17.80 -18.52 -3.75
N ALA A 63 18.05 -17.49 -4.56
CA ALA A 63 18.27 -16.12 -4.09
C ALA A 63 17.87 -15.07 -5.13
N ILE A 64 17.47 -13.89 -4.64
CA ILE A 64 17.13 -12.71 -5.42
C ILE A 64 17.60 -11.44 -4.71
N ALA A 65 18.22 -10.53 -5.45
CA ALA A 65 18.57 -9.18 -5.01
C ALA A 65 18.00 -8.15 -6.00
N VAL A 66 17.84 -6.92 -5.54
CA VAL A 66 17.36 -5.79 -6.36
C VAL A 66 18.47 -4.76 -6.50
N CYS A 67 18.63 -4.22 -7.70
CA CYS A 67 19.41 -3.01 -7.93
C CYS A 67 18.47 -1.82 -7.74
N ILE A 68 18.69 -1.03 -6.70
CA ILE A 68 17.76 -0.01 -6.21
C ILE A 68 18.49 1.28 -5.87
N SER A 69 17.82 2.42 -6.02
CA SER A 69 18.25 3.71 -5.47
C SER A 69 17.08 4.42 -4.81
N GLU A 70 17.38 5.29 -3.87
CA GLU A 70 16.40 6.01 -3.06
C GLU A 70 16.90 7.45 -2.83
N ALA A 71 16.03 8.43 -3.09
CA ALA A 71 16.37 9.85 -2.98
C ALA A 71 16.66 10.27 -1.53
N ASP A 72 15.96 9.65 -0.58
CA ASP A 72 16.22 9.77 0.86
C ASP A 72 16.20 8.40 1.54
N THR A 73 15.11 8.05 2.24
CA THR A 73 15.03 6.88 3.11
C THR A 73 13.61 6.34 3.18
N SER A 74 13.38 5.16 2.60
CA SER A 74 12.09 4.48 2.67
C SER A 74 12.19 3.08 3.24
N TYR A 75 11.05 2.48 3.56
CA TYR A 75 10.97 1.07 3.96
C TYR A 75 10.17 0.27 2.94
N HIS A 76 10.60 -0.97 2.71
CA HIS A 76 9.92 -1.89 1.80
C HIS A 76 9.68 -3.23 2.48
N ASN A 77 8.47 -3.76 2.33
CA ASN A 77 8.13 -5.12 2.70
C ASN A 77 8.61 -6.08 1.60
N VAL A 78 9.32 -7.13 2.00
CA VAL A 78 9.77 -8.23 1.13
C VAL A 78 8.91 -9.44 1.40
N PHE A 79 8.12 -9.83 0.41
CA PHE A 79 7.34 -11.07 0.43
C PHE A 79 7.97 -12.11 -0.48
N ILE A 80 8.06 -13.34 0.00
CA ILE A 80 8.40 -14.52 -0.79
C ILE A 80 7.26 -15.53 -0.63
N ASP A 81 6.69 -15.96 -1.75
CA ASP A 81 5.57 -16.92 -1.79
C ASP A 81 4.42 -16.47 -0.87
N ASP A 82 4.03 -15.20 -1.02
CA ASP A 82 2.98 -14.50 -0.27
C ASP A 82 3.21 -14.36 1.25
N LYS A 83 4.38 -14.76 1.76
CA LYS A 83 4.77 -14.60 3.17
C LYS A 83 5.67 -13.38 3.34
N LEU A 84 5.35 -12.51 4.30
CA LEU A 84 6.23 -11.41 4.69
C LEU A 84 7.49 -11.98 5.33
N VAL A 85 8.64 -11.87 4.66
CA VAL A 85 9.92 -12.37 5.16
C VAL A 85 10.62 -11.32 6.01
N ARG A 86 10.60 -10.06 5.56
CA ARG A 86 11.21 -8.93 6.28
C ARG A 86 10.70 -7.59 5.76
N LYS A 87 10.93 -6.54 6.56
CA LYS A 87 10.87 -5.15 6.12
C LYS A 87 12.28 -4.58 6.08
N ILE A 88 12.68 -4.07 4.92
CA ILE A 88 14.04 -3.54 4.69
C ILE A 88 14.00 -2.02 4.64
N LYS A 89 15.08 -1.39 5.11
CA LYS A 89 15.34 0.04 4.90
C LYS A 89 16.09 0.19 3.58
N VAL A 90 15.66 1.11 2.73
CA VAL A 90 16.31 1.47 1.47
C VAL A 90 16.75 2.93 1.56
N TYR A 91 17.97 3.22 1.17
CA TYR A 91 18.55 4.57 1.15
C TYR A 91 19.71 4.62 0.17
N GLY A 92 20.03 5.81 -0.34
CA GLY A 92 21.20 6.03 -1.19
C GLY A 92 20.82 6.32 -2.64
N LYS A 93 21.31 7.47 -3.13
CA LYS A 93 20.93 8.05 -4.43
C LYS A 93 21.53 7.31 -5.62
N GLN A 94 22.56 6.49 -5.39
CA GLN A 94 23.22 5.71 -6.45
C GLN A 94 22.63 4.29 -6.49
N PRO A 95 22.48 3.69 -7.69
CA PRO A 95 22.06 2.30 -7.82
C PRO A 95 23.00 1.37 -7.03
N HIS A 96 22.43 0.51 -6.19
CA HIS A 96 23.18 -0.47 -5.41
C HIS A 96 22.37 -1.76 -5.23
N SER A 97 23.08 -2.87 -5.02
CA SER A 97 22.47 -4.18 -4.81
C SER A 97 21.98 -4.33 -3.36
N VAL A 98 20.74 -4.76 -3.19
CA VAL A 98 20.15 -5.13 -1.90
C VAL A 98 19.61 -6.55 -1.99
N LEU A 99 20.16 -7.45 -1.19
CA LEU A 99 19.68 -8.82 -1.08
C LEU A 99 18.24 -8.83 -0.55
N LEU A 100 17.32 -9.49 -1.26
CA LEU A 100 15.91 -9.60 -0.88
C LEU A 100 15.56 -10.95 -0.27
N ALA A 101 16.10 -12.05 -0.80
CA ALA A 101 16.02 -13.37 -0.19
C ALA A 101 17.18 -14.26 -0.65
N GLU A 102 17.55 -15.23 0.19
CA GLU A 102 18.51 -16.30 -0.13
C GLU A 102 18.17 -17.57 0.63
N GLY A 103 18.83 -18.69 0.29
CA GLY A 103 18.60 -19.98 0.94
C GLY A 103 17.24 -20.61 0.64
N LEU A 104 16.58 -20.17 -0.43
CA LEU A 104 15.31 -20.72 -0.87
C LEU A 104 15.49 -22.12 -1.47
N SER A 105 14.45 -22.95 -1.36
CA SER A 105 14.42 -24.28 -1.96
C SER A 105 14.58 -24.23 -3.48
N ARG A 106 14.90 -25.37 -4.10
CA ARG A 106 14.91 -25.44 -5.58
C ARG A 106 13.47 -25.31 -6.09
N GLY A 107 13.25 -24.41 -7.05
CA GLY A 107 11.95 -24.23 -7.68
C GLY A 107 11.75 -22.81 -8.22
N THR A 108 10.49 -22.50 -8.48
CA THR A 108 10.02 -21.13 -8.78
C THR A 108 9.48 -20.52 -7.49
N HIS A 109 9.89 -19.30 -7.21
CA HIS A 109 9.43 -18.49 -6.09
C HIS A 109 8.82 -17.19 -6.59
N ARG A 110 7.90 -16.60 -5.82
CA ARG A 110 7.31 -15.30 -6.12
C ARG A 110 7.87 -14.24 -5.19
N LEU A 111 8.55 -13.24 -5.76
CA LEU A 111 8.86 -12.01 -5.05
C LEU A 111 7.67 -11.05 -5.15
N ARG A 112 7.36 -10.37 -4.04
CA ARG A 112 6.73 -9.05 -4.05
C ARG A 112 7.51 -8.11 -3.15
N LEU A 113 8.02 -7.02 -3.73
CA LEU A 113 8.64 -5.92 -2.99
C LEU A 113 7.67 -4.75 -2.99
N GLN A 114 7.19 -4.35 -1.81
CA GLN A 114 6.16 -3.33 -1.66
C GLN A 114 6.70 -2.14 -0.85
N LYS A 115 6.55 -0.92 -1.34
CA LYS A 115 6.88 0.29 -0.59
C LYS A 115 5.93 0.43 0.59
N ALA A 116 6.47 0.39 1.81
CA ALA A 116 5.72 0.42 3.05
C ALA A 116 5.42 1.86 3.50
N THR A 117 6.33 2.80 3.23
CA THR A 117 6.22 4.22 3.60
C THR A 117 5.59 5.05 2.49
N GLU A 118 5.03 6.20 2.84
CA GLU A 118 4.55 7.20 1.89
C GLU A 118 5.66 7.97 1.16
N GLY A 119 5.23 8.82 0.21
CA GLY A 119 6.12 9.49 -0.72
C GLY A 119 6.97 10.59 -0.07
N GLU A 120 6.50 11.17 1.04
CA GLU A 120 7.24 12.18 1.83
C GLU A 120 8.67 11.72 2.16
N TYR A 121 8.89 10.43 2.34
CA TYR A 121 10.15 9.86 2.81
C TYR A 121 11.06 9.33 1.69
N GLY A 122 10.65 9.38 0.43
CA GLY A 122 11.56 9.02 -0.65
C GLY A 122 10.92 8.56 -1.95
N PHE A 123 11.73 8.76 -2.99
CA PHE A 123 11.51 8.42 -4.38
C PHE A 123 12.34 7.19 -4.75
N THR A 124 11.69 6.04 -4.86
CA THR A 124 12.36 4.75 -5.07
C THR A 124 12.48 4.44 -6.56
N THR A 125 13.69 4.15 -7.05
CA THR A 125 13.92 3.67 -8.41
C THR A 125 14.46 2.24 -8.41
N ILE A 126 13.77 1.35 -9.11
CA ILE A 126 14.21 -0.03 -9.37
C ILE A 126 14.93 -0.06 -10.72
N HIS A 127 16.21 -0.45 -10.70
CA HIS A 127 17.07 -0.55 -11.89
C HIS A 127 17.08 -1.95 -12.50
N GLY A 128 16.58 -2.94 -11.76
CA GLY A 128 16.49 -4.34 -12.16
C GLY A 128 16.79 -5.28 -11.00
N PHE A 129 16.99 -6.56 -11.31
CA PHE A 129 17.19 -7.61 -10.32
C PHE A 129 18.38 -8.50 -10.66
N TYR A 130 18.98 -9.07 -9.62
CA TYR A 130 20.02 -10.09 -9.73
C TYR A 130 19.51 -11.41 -9.18
N LEU A 131 19.80 -12.50 -9.87
CA LEU A 131 19.47 -13.87 -9.49
C LEU A 131 20.75 -14.71 -9.40
N ASN A 132 20.61 -15.95 -8.96
CA ASN A 132 21.66 -16.94 -9.20
C ASN A 132 21.99 -17.09 -10.68
N ARG A 133 23.22 -17.53 -10.99
CA ARG A 133 23.63 -17.85 -12.37
C ARG A 133 22.64 -18.82 -13.02
N GLY A 134 22.17 -18.47 -14.22
CA GLY A 134 21.16 -19.24 -14.96
C GLY A 134 19.72 -19.03 -14.51
N GLY A 135 19.48 -18.24 -13.46
CA GLY A 135 18.14 -17.83 -13.03
C GLY A 135 17.41 -17.05 -14.11
N SER A 136 16.10 -17.12 -14.06
CA SER A 136 15.16 -16.41 -14.94
C SER A 136 14.03 -15.80 -14.13
N MET A 137 13.40 -14.77 -14.71
CA MET A 137 12.25 -14.10 -14.14
C MET A 137 11.10 -13.94 -15.13
N LYS A 138 9.87 -13.94 -14.63
CA LYS A 138 8.63 -13.77 -15.40
C LYS A 138 7.71 -12.80 -14.68
N PRO A 139 7.02 -11.92 -15.43
CA PRO A 139 6.09 -10.97 -14.82
C PRO A 139 4.90 -11.73 -14.23
N VAL A 140 4.35 -11.21 -13.13
CA VAL A 140 3.16 -11.78 -12.50
C VAL A 140 1.92 -11.12 -13.13
N ALA A 141 0.92 -11.92 -13.47
CA ALA A 141 -0.33 -11.41 -14.01
C ALA A 141 -1.05 -10.53 -12.96
N ARG A 142 -1.65 -9.45 -13.43
CA ARG A 142 -2.52 -8.60 -12.58
C ARG A 142 -3.71 -9.41 -12.09
N ARG A 143 -4.18 -9.08 -10.88
CA ARG A 143 -5.44 -9.63 -10.35
C ARG A 143 -6.62 -9.05 -11.12
N GLU A 144 -7.70 -9.81 -11.19
CA GLU A 144 -8.93 -9.38 -11.88
C GLU A 144 -9.61 -8.20 -11.16
N ARG A 145 -9.51 -8.17 -9.83
CA ARG A 145 -10.05 -7.12 -8.98
C ARG A 145 -8.99 -6.06 -8.73
N PHE A 146 -9.37 -4.80 -8.84
CA PHE A 146 -8.49 -3.67 -8.54
C PHE A 146 -9.22 -2.62 -7.68
N ILE A 147 -8.60 -2.19 -6.57
CA ILE A 147 -9.14 -1.16 -5.68
C ILE A 147 -8.25 0.07 -5.71
N GLU A 148 -8.79 1.24 -6.01
CA GLU A 148 -8.06 2.50 -5.82
C GLU A 148 -8.54 3.20 -4.55
N VAL A 149 -7.60 3.65 -3.72
CA VAL A 149 -7.89 4.32 -2.46
C VAL A 149 -7.33 5.73 -2.48
N PHE A 150 -8.21 6.73 -2.34
CA PHE A 150 -7.82 8.11 -2.06
C PHE A 150 -7.94 8.36 -0.56
N GLY A 151 -6.85 8.77 0.09
CA GLY A 151 -6.88 8.87 1.54
C GLY A 151 -5.78 9.72 2.15
N ASP A 152 -5.67 9.62 3.47
CA ASP A 152 -4.70 10.33 4.31
C ASP A 152 -3.77 9.33 5.04
N SER A 153 -3.25 9.74 6.19
CA SER A 153 -2.36 8.94 7.06
C SER A 153 -2.94 7.58 7.44
N TYR A 154 -4.27 7.43 7.51
CA TYR A 154 -4.90 6.14 7.78
C TYR A 154 -4.69 5.14 6.64
N THR A 155 -4.60 5.64 5.40
CA THR A 155 -4.33 4.83 4.20
C THR A 155 -2.84 4.58 4.04
N CYS A 156 -1.98 5.55 4.37
CA CYS A 156 -0.52 5.38 4.39
C CYS A 156 -0.08 4.29 5.38
N GLY A 157 -0.86 4.07 6.44
CA GLY A 157 -0.47 3.17 7.53
C GLY A 157 0.46 3.83 8.52
N TYR A 158 0.31 5.16 8.70
CA TYR A 158 1.08 5.98 9.62
C TYR A 158 1.05 5.39 11.03
N GLY A 159 2.23 5.12 11.58
CA GLY A 159 2.37 4.64 12.97
C GLY A 159 1.78 3.26 13.24
N THR A 160 1.41 2.47 12.22
CA THR A 160 0.73 1.17 12.41
C THR A 160 1.54 0.14 13.19
N GLU A 161 2.87 0.27 13.20
CA GLU A 161 3.80 -0.59 13.94
C GLU A 161 4.40 0.07 15.19
N ALA A 162 3.96 1.28 15.54
CA ALA A 162 4.35 1.92 16.79
C ALA A 162 3.74 1.19 17.99
N LYS A 163 4.40 1.30 19.15
CA LYS A 163 4.01 0.53 20.34
C LYS A 163 2.92 1.20 21.18
N SER A 164 2.75 2.51 21.07
CA SER A 164 1.74 3.25 21.81
C SER A 164 1.30 4.53 21.10
N ALA A 165 0.27 5.17 21.65
CA ALA A 165 -0.28 6.42 21.14
C ALA A 165 0.65 7.63 21.32
N GLU A 166 1.49 7.58 22.35
CA GLU A 166 2.40 8.64 22.76
C GLU A 166 3.73 8.60 21.99
N GLU A 167 4.03 7.47 21.33
CA GLU A 167 5.19 7.38 20.45
C GLU A 167 5.03 8.37 19.30
N ARG A 168 6.06 9.17 19.06
CA ARG A 168 6.14 10.01 17.86
C ARG A 168 6.47 9.16 16.65
N PHE A 169 5.87 9.53 15.53
CA PHE A 169 6.10 8.86 14.27
C PHE A 169 7.58 8.75 13.91
N LYS A 170 7.90 7.59 13.34
CA LYS A 170 9.18 7.31 12.69
C LYS A 170 8.85 6.59 11.39
N PRO A 171 9.56 6.83 10.28
CA PRO A 171 9.26 6.17 9.01
C PRO A 171 9.23 4.63 9.10
N TRP A 172 10.05 4.03 9.98
CA TRP A 172 10.02 2.57 10.17
C TRP A 172 8.76 2.06 10.88
N THR A 173 7.98 2.91 11.54
CA THR A 173 6.69 2.51 12.16
C THR A 173 5.52 2.54 11.18
N GLU A 174 5.72 3.13 10.00
CA GLU A 174 4.74 3.12 8.93
C GLU A 174 4.76 1.80 8.15
N ASN A 175 3.56 1.29 7.85
CA ASN A 175 3.40 0.11 7.01
C ASN A 175 2.01 0.05 6.38
N CYS A 176 1.87 0.46 5.12
CA CYS A 176 0.61 0.38 4.40
C CYS A 176 0.05 -1.04 4.27
N ASN A 177 0.87 -2.10 4.32
CA ASN A 177 0.37 -3.49 4.34
C ASN A 177 -0.51 -3.78 5.57
N ARG A 178 -0.30 -3.04 6.65
CA ARG A 178 -1.10 -3.11 7.88
C ARG A 178 -2.24 -2.09 7.91
N ALA A 179 -2.41 -1.27 6.87
CA ALA A 179 -3.51 -0.33 6.75
C ALA A 179 -4.77 -1.01 6.16
N TYR A 180 -5.94 -0.47 6.49
CA TYR A 180 -7.23 -1.03 6.09
C TYR A 180 -7.36 -1.27 4.56
N GLY A 181 -6.81 -0.38 3.72
CA GLY A 181 -6.87 -0.50 2.26
C GLY A 181 -6.20 -1.78 1.77
N CYS A 182 -4.96 -2.04 2.20
CA CYS A 182 -4.26 -3.29 1.86
C CYS A 182 -4.91 -4.52 2.50
N ILE A 183 -5.49 -4.39 3.70
CA ILE A 183 -6.21 -5.48 4.35
C ILE A 183 -7.43 -5.91 3.52
N ILE A 184 -8.26 -4.96 3.09
CA ILE A 184 -9.43 -5.19 2.24
C ILE A 184 -8.98 -5.81 0.90
N ALA A 185 -7.94 -5.27 0.28
CA ALA A 185 -7.44 -5.79 -0.98
C ALA A 185 -6.94 -7.24 -0.86
N ARG A 186 -6.20 -7.57 0.21
CA ARG A 186 -5.81 -8.96 0.49
C ARG A 186 -7.00 -9.87 0.68
N TYR A 187 -8.01 -9.44 1.45
CA TYR A 187 -9.21 -10.24 1.73
C TYR A 187 -9.92 -10.66 0.43
N PHE A 188 -10.11 -9.71 -0.49
CA PHE A 188 -10.80 -9.93 -1.76
C PHE A 188 -9.89 -10.40 -2.90
N ASN A 189 -8.61 -10.70 -2.64
CA ASN A 189 -7.62 -11.00 -3.68
C ASN A 189 -7.64 -9.95 -4.82
N ALA A 190 -7.51 -8.68 -4.44
CA ALA A 190 -7.46 -7.54 -5.34
C ALA A 190 -6.06 -6.92 -5.38
N ASP A 191 -5.66 -6.45 -6.55
CA ASP A 191 -4.60 -5.47 -6.69
C ASP A 191 -5.11 -4.10 -6.23
N TYR A 192 -4.21 -3.14 -5.99
CA TYR A 192 -4.61 -1.82 -5.51
C TYR A 192 -3.64 -0.71 -5.90
N ALA A 193 -4.13 0.52 -5.81
CA ALA A 193 -3.31 1.74 -5.77
C ALA A 193 -3.75 2.59 -4.56
N LEU A 194 -2.77 3.07 -3.80
CA LEU A 194 -3.01 3.97 -2.66
C LEU A 194 -2.50 5.36 -3.02
N THR A 195 -3.41 6.30 -3.24
CA THR A 195 -3.12 7.71 -3.44
C THR A 195 -3.43 8.45 -2.16
N ALA A 196 -2.46 8.46 -1.26
CA ALA A 196 -2.61 8.96 0.09
C ALA A 196 -1.36 9.67 0.59
N HIS A 197 -1.58 10.68 1.41
CA HIS A 197 -0.51 11.47 2.04
C HIS A 197 -0.93 11.92 3.44
N SER A 198 -0.06 11.70 4.42
CA SER A 198 -0.32 11.99 5.82
C SER A 198 -0.54 13.48 6.07
N GLY A 199 -1.53 13.80 6.90
CA GLY A 199 -1.86 15.18 7.21
C GLY A 199 -2.54 15.96 6.08
N MET A 200 -2.70 15.42 4.87
CA MET A 200 -3.45 16.11 3.81
C MET A 200 -4.95 15.85 3.90
N GLY A 201 -5.74 16.89 3.67
CA GLY A 201 -7.20 16.80 3.55
C GLY A 201 -7.64 17.04 2.11
N ILE A 202 -8.94 16.96 1.85
CA ILE A 202 -9.48 17.20 0.50
C ILE A 202 -9.63 18.69 0.20
N VAL A 203 -9.73 19.52 1.22
CA VAL A 203 -9.70 20.99 1.16
C VAL A 203 -8.52 21.54 1.95
N ARG A 204 -8.29 21.01 3.16
CA ARG A 204 -7.37 21.57 4.14
C ARG A 204 -6.50 20.51 4.77
N ASN A 205 -5.20 20.79 4.81
CA ASN A 205 -4.22 19.96 5.49
C ASN A 205 -4.20 20.26 7.00
N TYR A 206 -3.79 19.28 7.76
CA TYR A 206 -3.64 19.34 9.21
C TYR A 206 -2.84 20.59 9.62
N GLY A 207 -3.39 21.37 10.54
CA GLY A 207 -2.74 22.57 11.08
C GLY A 207 -2.56 23.74 10.11
N TYR A 208 -3.09 23.69 8.88
CA TYR A 208 -2.92 24.80 7.94
C TYR A 208 -3.60 26.10 8.43
N LYS A 209 -2.96 27.25 8.21
CA LYS A 209 -3.36 28.55 8.79
C LYS A 209 -4.65 29.16 8.21
N ALA A 210 -5.19 28.61 7.12
CA ALA A 210 -6.43 29.06 6.48
C ALA A 210 -7.37 27.88 6.23
N GLN A 211 -8.59 28.16 5.76
CA GLN A 211 -9.60 27.15 5.48
C GLN A 211 -9.28 26.25 4.28
N VAL A 212 -8.46 26.71 3.34
CA VAL A 212 -8.12 25.97 2.12
C VAL A 212 -6.61 25.90 1.95
N SER A 213 -6.07 24.69 1.86
CA SER A 213 -4.66 24.46 1.54
C SER A 213 -4.45 24.50 0.03
N PRO A 214 -3.39 25.18 -0.45
CA PRO A 214 -3.11 25.28 -1.89
C PRO A 214 -2.74 23.93 -2.51
N LYS A 215 -2.00 23.09 -1.77
CA LYS A 215 -1.75 21.69 -2.09
C LYS A 215 -2.60 20.84 -1.16
N ASN A 216 -3.59 20.13 -1.70
CA ASN A 216 -4.52 19.26 -0.96
C ASN A 216 -4.73 17.97 -1.78
N MET A 217 -5.42 16.98 -1.21
CA MET A 217 -5.61 15.68 -1.86
C MET A 217 -6.41 15.74 -3.16
N LEU A 218 -7.28 16.75 -3.37
CA LEU A 218 -7.94 16.93 -4.66
C LEU A 218 -6.90 17.19 -5.75
N VAL A 219 -5.96 18.11 -5.52
CA VAL A 219 -4.88 18.38 -6.49
C VAL A 219 -3.98 17.15 -6.62
N ARG A 220 -3.60 16.54 -5.50
CA ARG A 220 -2.67 15.41 -5.47
C ARG A 220 -3.19 14.14 -6.12
N SER A 221 -4.49 13.92 -6.06
CA SER A 221 -5.17 12.75 -6.64
C SER A 221 -4.95 12.59 -8.15
N ALA A 222 -4.60 13.66 -8.85
CA ALA A 222 -4.36 13.67 -10.30
C ALA A 222 -2.90 13.45 -10.70
N LEU A 223 -1.98 13.27 -9.73
CA LEU A 223 -0.54 13.21 -9.99
C LEU A 223 0.01 11.78 -10.05
N LEU A 224 1.00 11.58 -10.92
CA LEU A 224 1.69 10.29 -11.04
C LEU A 224 2.50 9.96 -9.78
N LEU A 225 2.99 10.99 -9.11
CA LEU A 225 3.91 10.92 -7.98
C LEU A 225 3.39 11.82 -6.85
N ASP A 226 3.62 11.42 -5.61
CA ASP A 226 3.19 12.14 -4.40
C ASP A 226 3.96 13.46 -4.26
N GLU A 227 5.28 13.39 -4.20
CA GLU A 227 6.14 14.55 -3.91
C GLU A 227 6.58 15.32 -5.18
N HIS A 228 6.02 14.98 -6.35
CA HIS A 228 6.30 15.67 -7.61
C HIS A 228 5.03 16.19 -8.28
N ASP A 229 4.86 17.51 -8.30
CA ASP A 229 3.61 18.19 -8.67
C ASP A 229 3.43 18.49 -10.16
N SER A 230 4.34 18.03 -11.01
CA SER A 230 4.32 18.38 -12.44
C SER A 230 3.96 17.26 -13.41
N ILE A 231 3.87 16.00 -12.94
CA ILE A 231 3.59 14.87 -13.83
C ILE A 231 2.15 14.38 -13.58
N PRO A 232 1.21 14.63 -14.51
CA PRO A 232 -0.14 14.11 -14.37
C PRO A 232 -0.14 12.59 -14.50
N TYR A 233 -1.03 11.95 -13.76
CA TYR A 233 -1.24 10.51 -13.86
C TYR A 233 -2.02 10.15 -15.13
N ASP A 234 -1.57 9.16 -15.88
CA ASP A 234 -2.38 8.56 -16.93
C ASP A 234 -3.36 7.55 -16.32
N PHE A 235 -4.59 8.00 -16.13
CA PHE A 235 -5.66 7.18 -15.59
C PHE A 235 -6.00 5.96 -16.47
N LYS A 236 -5.48 5.84 -17.70
CA LYS A 236 -5.66 4.61 -18.50
C LYS A 236 -4.81 3.43 -18.02
N ALA A 237 -3.83 3.66 -17.13
CA ALA A 237 -2.92 2.61 -16.65
C ALA A 237 -3.65 1.49 -15.86
N TYR A 238 -4.73 1.84 -15.15
CA TYR A 238 -5.65 0.89 -14.50
C TYR A 238 -7.07 1.42 -14.55
N LYS A 239 -8.05 0.52 -14.64
CA LYS A 239 -9.45 0.83 -14.34
C LYS A 239 -9.83 0.08 -13.05
N PRO A 240 -10.06 0.78 -11.93
CA PRO A 240 -10.47 0.12 -10.69
C PRO A 240 -11.85 -0.52 -10.84
N SER A 241 -12.05 -1.61 -10.11
CA SER A 241 -13.37 -2.19 -9.86
C SER A 241 -14.14 -1.39 -8.81
N LEU A 242 -13.42 -0.81 -7.85
CA LEU A 242 -13.96 -0.05 -6.72
C LEU A 242 -13.02 1.10 -6.38
N VAL A 243 -13.59 2.27 -6.10
CA VAL A 243 -12.86 3.40 -5.51
C VAL A 243 -13.27 3.59 -4.05
N LEU A 244 -12.29 3.69 -3.17
CA LEU A 244 -12.48 4.04 -1.76
C LEU A 244 -11.98 5.47 -1.54
N ILE A 245 -12.76 6.31 -0.88
CA ILE A 245 -12.32 7.66 -0.49
C ILE A 245 -12.45 7.79 1.03
N ASN A 246 -11.33 7.98 1.73
CA ASN A 246 -11.27 8.15 3.18
C ASN A 246 -10.53 9.45 3.50
N LEU A 247 -11.25 10.57 3.35
CA LEU A 247 -10.73 11.92 3.52
C LEU A 247 -11.68 12.76 4.36
N GLY A 248 -11.14 13.66 5.18
CA GLY A 248 -11.91 14.56 6.03
C GLY A 248 -11.33 14.72 7.43
N THR A 249 -10.52 13.76 7.89
CA THR A 249 -9.84 13.83 9.19
C THR A 249 -9.07 15.14 9.35
N ASN A 250 -8.20 15.45 8.38
CA ASN A 250 -7.32 16.61 8.43
C ASN A 250 -8.05 17.93 8.18
N ASP A 251 -9.13 17.88 7.40
CA ASP A 251 -10.00 19.02 7.16
C ASP A 251 -10.64 19.53 8.47
N PHE A 252 -11.01 18.63 9.39
CA PHE A 252 -11.83 18.94 10.56
C PHE A 252 -11.21 18.62 11.94
N SER A 253 -9.93 18.22 12.00
CA SER A 253 -9.27 17.82 13.26
C SER A 253 -8.76 18.99 14.11
N THR A 254 -8.70 20.21 13.56
CA THR A 254 -8.21 21.42 14.26
C THR A 254 -9.27 22.53 14.26
N ILE A 255 -9.02 23.63 15.00
CA ILE A 255 -9.97 24.76 15.17
C ILE A 255 -10.40 25.37 13.84
N ILE A 256 -9.45 25.66 12.95
CA ILE A 256 -9.77 26.14 11.60
C ILE A 256 -10.21 24.95 10.78
N ALA A 257 -11.42 25.03 10.23
CA ALA A 257 -12.02 24.02 9.38
C ALA A 257 -12.61 24.68 8.12
N PRO A 258 -12.66 23.96 6.98
CA PRO A 258 -13.40 24.43 5.82
C PRO A 258 -14.91 24.48 6.12
N SER A 259 -15.64 25.23 5.32
CA SER A 259 -17.11 25.17 5.34
C SER A 259 -17.60 23.82 4.79
N VAL A 260 -18.86 23.48 5.08
CA VAL A 260 -19.50 22.28 4.51
C VAL A 260 -19.49 22.35 2.98
N GLU A 261 -19.78 23.51 2.40
CA GLU A 261 -19.79 23.73 0.95
C GLU A 261 -18.41 23.57 0.31
N GLN A 262 -17.35 24.05 0.99
CA GLN A 262 -15.98 23.85 0.52
C GLN A 262 -15.61 22.36 0.51
N TYR A 263 -15.95 21.64 1.59
CA TYR A 263 -15.67 20.21 1.71
C TYR A 263 -16.45 19.40 0.67
N THR A 264 -17.78 19.55 0.61
CA THR A 264 -18.61 18.81 -0.36
C THR A 264 -18.26 19.19 -1.78
N GLY A 265 -17.96 20.46 -2.07
CA GLY A 265 -17.54 20.93 -3.38
C GLY A 265 -16.25 20.25 -3.89
N ASN A 266 -15.22 20.14 -3.06
CA ASN A 266 -13.99 19.44 -3.46
C ASN A 266 -14.18 17.92 -3.52
N TYR A 267 -15.03 17.35 -2.65
CA TYR A 267 -15.36 15.93 -2.72
C TYR A 267 -16.09 15.57 -4.02
N LEU A 268 -17.07 16.37 -4.42
CA LEU A 268 -17.76 16.21 -5.70
C LEU A 268 -16.81 16.35 -6.89
N LYS A 269 -15.80 17.23 -6.82
CA LYS A 269 -14.76 17.33 -7.87
C LYS A 269 -13.89 16.07 -7.93
N LEU A 270 -13.52 15.48 -6.79
CA LEU A 270 -12.77 14.22 -6.77
C LEU A 270 -13.61 13.07 -7.35
N ILE A 271 -14.88 12.99 -6.98
CA ILE A 271 -15.82 12.02 -7.58
C ILE A 271 -15.93 12.27 -9.09
N SER A 272 -16.07 13.52 -9.52
CA SER A 272 -16.12 13.87 -10.95
C SER A 272 -14.84 13.48 -11.71
N LEU A 273 -13.66 13.63 -11.10
CA LEU A 273 -12.40 13.17 -11.67
C LEU A 273 -12.39 11.65 -11.86
N VAL A 274 -12.85 10.90 -10.86
CA VAL A 274 -13.03 9.45 -10.93
C VAL A 274 -13.99 9.09 -12.07
N ARG A 275 -15.15 9.75 -12.16
CA ARG A 275 -16.15 9.50 -13.21
C ARG A 275 -15.62 9.81 -14.61
N SER A 276 -14.89 10.91 -14.78
CA SER A 276 -14.38 11.30 -16.10
C SER A 276 -13.35 10.30 -16.66
N HIS A 277 -12.66 9.57 -15.79
CA HIS A 277 -11.63 8.62 -16.20
C HIS A 277 -12.09 7.15 -16.16
N TYR A 278 -12.93 6.78 -15.20
CA TYR A 278 -13.33 5.39 -14.95
C TYR A 278 -14.79 5.07 -15.29
N GLY A 279 -15.58 6.09 -15.63
CA GLY A 279 -17.00 5.96 -15.91
C GLY A 279 -17.78 5.63 -14.64
N ASP A 280 -18.74 4.72 -14.75
CA ASP A 280 -19.69 4.45 -13.68
C ASP A 280 -19.17 3.48 -12.58
N VAL A 281 -17.88 3.59 -12.21
CA VAL A 281 -17.27 2.75 -11.16
C VAL A 281 -17.88 3.02 -9.77
N PRO A 282 -18.22 1.98 -8.97
CA PRO A 282 -18.65 2.19 -7.59
C PRO A 282 -17.63 2.97 -6.77
N VAL A 283 -18.11 3.96 -6.00
CA VAL A 283 -17.32 4.78 -5.08
C VAL A 283 -17.88 4.59 -3.68
N LEU A 284 -17.06 4.13 -2.74
CA LEU A 284 -17.37 4.08 -1.32
C LEU A 284 -16.71 5.26 -0.60
N CYS A 285 -17.53 6.23 -0.19
CA CYS A 285 -17.15 7.35 0.66
C CYS A 285 -17.09 6.87 2.12
N ILE A 286 -15.89 6.70 2.65
CA ILE A 286 -15.66 6.18 4.00
C ILE A 286 -15.82 7.31 5.00
N THR A 287 -16.67 7.12 6.00
CA THR A 287 -16.70 7.96 7.21
C THR A 287 -15.48 7.61 8.05
N PRO A 288 -14.48 8.51 8.22
CA PRO A 288 -13.29 8.19 9.02
C PRO A 288 -13.71 7.86 10.46
N PHE A 289 -13.03 6.91 11.12
CA PHE A 289 -13.36 6.55 12.52
C PHE A 289 -13.23 7.74 13.49
N SER A 290 -12.42 8.72 13.12
CA SER A 290 -12.17 9.96 13.86
C SER A 290 -13.19 11.06 13.56
N ALA A 291 -14.21 10.79 12.74
CA ALA A 291 -15.23 11.76 12.36
C ALA A 291 -15.99 12.28 13.58
N LYS A 292 -15.77 13.57 13.87
CA LYS A 292 -16.51 14.36 14.86
C LYS A 292 -17.81 14.91 14.23
N PRO A 293 -18.74 15.45 15.04
CA PRO A 293 -20.05 15.91 14.56
C PRO A 293 -19.99 16.80 13.31
N TYR A 294 -19.01 17.69 13.19
CA TYR A 294 -18.91 18.60 12.05
C TYR A 294 -18.55 17.89 10.73
N LEU A 295 -17.64 16.91 10.75
CA LEU A 295 -17.37 16.07 9.58
C LEU A 295 -18.57 15.16 9.26
N LEU A 296 -19.27 14.64 10.28
CA LEU A 296 -20.49 13.86 10.07
C LEU A 296 -21.57 14.70 9.36
N THR A 297 -21.76 15.96 9.74
CA THR A 297 -22.67 16.88 9.04
C THR A 297 -22.25 17.10 7.60
N ALA A 298 -20.94 17.31 7.34
CA ALA A 298 -20.46 17.52 5.98
C ALA A 298 -20.64 16.27 5.09
N LEU A 299 -20.43 15.07 5.63
CA LEU A 299 -20.67 13.80 4.94
C LEU A 299 -22.16 13.53 4.72
N GLN A 300 -23.03 13.91 5.67
CA GLN A 300 -24.48 13.85 5.48
C GLN A 300 -24.95 14.75 4.34
N GLU A 301 -24.41 15.96 4.24
CA GLU A 301 -24.72 16.85 3.13
C GLU A 301 -24.17 16.31 1.80
N LEU A 302 -22.95 15.74 1.78
CA LEU A 302 -22.43 15.06 0.60
C LEU A 302 -23.34 13.91 0.15
N ARG A 303 -23.83 13.10 1.10
CA ARG A 303 -24.79 12.02 0.84
C ARG A 303 -26.08 12.55 0.23
N ARG A 304 -26.61 13.66 0.73
CA ARG A 304 -27.79 14.33 0.16
C ARG A 304 -27.55 14.81 -1.27
N LEU A 305 -26.40 15.43 -1.54
CA LEU A 305 -26.02 15.94 -2.86
C LEU A 305 -25.79 14.85 -3.90
N THR A 306 -25.44 13.63 -3.45
CA THR A 306 -25.12 12.49 -4.32
C THR A 306 -26.21 11.42 -4.35
N MET A 307 -27.35 11.62 -3.69
CA MET A 307 -28.38 10.58 -3.48
C MET A 307 -29.00 9.99 -4.75
N GLN A 308 -28.84 10.65 -5.91
CA GLN A 308 -29.35 10.17 -7.20
C GLN A 308 -28.36 9.27 -7.94
N ASP A 309 -27.08 9.29 -7.57
CA ASP A 309 -26.06 8.39 -8.13
C ASP A 309 -26.01 7.11 -7.29
N LYS A 310 -26.53 6.01 -7.88
CA LYS A 310 -26.62 4.70 -7.21
C LYS A 310 -25.26 4.03 -7.01
N ASN A 311 -24.22 4.50 -7.68
CA ASN A 311 -22.84 3.99 -7.56
C ASN A 311 -22.00 4.85 -6.61
N ILE A 312 -22.60 5.79 -5.88
CA ILE A 312 -21.97 6.46 -4.73
C ILE A 312 -22.56 5.89 -3.46
N HIS A 313 -21.71 5.23 -2.69
CA HIS A 313 -22.03 4.59 -1.43
C HIS A 313 -21.33 5.34 -0.29
N PHE A 314 -21.89 5.23 0.92
CA PHE A 314 -21.30 5.80 2.11
C PHE A 314 -21.12 4.71 3.14
N ALA A 315 -19.92 4.62 3.71
CA ALA A 315 -19.68 3.68 4.78
C ALA A 315 -20.45 4.10 6.04
N GLU A 316 -21.03 3.12 6.72
CA GLU A 316 -21.65 3.36 8.02
C GLU A 316 -20.61 3.93 9.01
N PRO A 317 -20.99 4.91 9.86
CA PRO A 317 -20.11 5.44 10.89
C PRO A 317 -19.56 4.33 11.80
N MET A 318 -18.32 4.49 12.25
CA MET A 318 -17.61 3.51 13.09
C MET A 318 -17.30 4.07 14.49
N PRO A 319 -18.30 4.54 15.26
CA PRO A 319 -18.05 5.13 16.57
C PRO A 319 -17.44 4.11 17.52
N ASP A 320 -16.50 4.56 18.34
CA ASP A 320 -15.90 3.79 19.45
C ASP A 320 -15.23 2.46 19.08
N ILE A 321 -15.03 2.19 17.77
CA ILE A 321 -14.41 0.94 17.31
C ILE A 321 -12.91 0.87 17.68
N ILE A 322 -12.25 2.03 17.68
CA ILE A 322 -10.84 2.19 18.08
C ILE A 322 -10.79 2.54 19.57
N LYS A 323 -10.21 1.66 20.38
CA LYS A 323 -10.10 1.83 21.83
C LYS A 323 -8.75 2.42 22.23
N ARG A 324 -8.80 3.48 23.05
CA ARG A 324 -7.62 4.08 23.68
C ARG A 324 -6.86 3.04 24.51
N GLY A 325 -5.53 3.11 24.46
CA GLY A 325 -4.63 2.18 25.16
C GLY A 325 -4.45 0.81 24.48
N HIS A 326 -5.23 0.47 23.45
CA HIS A 326 -5.12 -0.82 22.76
C HIS A 326 -4.95 -0.70 21.25
N ASP A 327 -5.74 0.15 20.58
CA ASP A 327 -5.83 0.18 19.11
C ASP A 327 -5.08 1.37 18.48
N TYR A 328 -4.29 2.10 19.27
CA TYR A 328 -3.53 3.27 18.83
C TYR A 328 -2.04 2.97 18.71
N GLY A 329 -1.45 3.48 17.64
CA GLY A 329 -0.02 3.62 17.37
C GLY A 329 0.35 5.09 17.31
N ALA A 330 1.41 5.44 16.60
CA ALA A 330 2.08 6.74 16.75
C ALA A 330 1.13 7.92 16.55
N ASP A 331 1.31 8.95 17.38
CA ASP A 331 0.56 10.20 17.34
C ASP A 331 -0.97 9.99 17.25
N TRP A 332 -1.50 9.02 17.99
CA TRP A 332 -2.92 8.67 18.03
C TRP A 332 -3.52 8.19 16.70
N HIS A 333 -2.69 7.64 15.81
CA HIS A 333 -3.17 6.92 14.63
C HIS A 333 -3.55 5.48 14.99
N PRO A 334 -4.41 4.79 14.22
CA PRO A 334 -4.68 3.39 14.47
C PRO A 334 -3.41 2.53 14.31
N ASN A 335 -3.10 1.71 15.31
CA ASN A 335 -2.12 0.64 15.13
C ASN A 335 -2.70 -0.47 14.25
N TYR A 336 -1.94 -1.55 14.05
CA TYR A 336 -2.42 -2.66 13.22
C TYR A 336 -3.77 -3.24 13.68
N GLN A 337 -4.02 -3.40 14.98
CA GLN A 337 -5.32 -3.89 15.46
C GLN A 337 -6.45 -2.90 15.17
N GLY A 338 -6.20 -1.61 15.35
CA GLY A 338 -7.15 -0.57 14.97
C GLY A 338 -7.49 -0.60 13.47
N GLN A 339 -6.48 -0.71 12.61
CA GLN A 339 -6.65 -0.84 11.16
C GLN A 339 -7.44 -2.10 10.77
N ARG A 340 -7.20 -3.23 11.45
CA ARG A 340 -7.99 -4.46 11.26
C ARG A 340 -9.46 -4.24 11.60
N LYS A 341 -9.77 -3.54 12.68
CA LYS A 341 -11.16 -3.23 13.04
C LYS A 341 -11.85 -2.35 12.00
N ILE A 342 -11.15 -1.34 11.47
CA ILE A 342 -11.64 -0.50 10.36
C ILE A 342 -11.92 -1.39 9.14
N ALA A 343 -10.95 -2.22 8.74
CA ALA A 343 -11.11 -3.10 7.59
C ALA A 343 -12.28 -4.07 7.76
N MET A 344 -12.42 -4.70 8.93
CA MET A 344 -13.51 -5.65 9.23
C MET A 344 -14.89 -5.00 9.25
N THR A 345 -14.97 -3.68 9.44
CA THR A 345 -16.23 -2.94 9.34
C THR A 345 -16.57 -2.60 7.89
N LEU A 346 -15.56 -2.40 7.06
CA LEU A 346 -15.71 -2.04 5.65
C LEU A 346 -15.89 -3.26 4.74
N ILE A 347 -15.29 -4.41 5.06
CA ILE A 347 -15.33 -5.64 4.24
C ILE A 347 -16.77 -6.07 3.90
N PRO A 348 -17.72 -6.17 4.85
CA PRO A 348 -19.11 -6.53 4.53
C PRO A 348 -19.78 -5.52 3.59
N GLN A 349 -19.45 -4.23 3.70
CA GLN A 349 -19.99 -3.18 2.85
C GLN A 349 -19.41 -3.25 1.44
N VAL A 350 -18.10 -3.50 1.31
CA VAL A 350 -17.44 -3.77 0.02
C VAL A 350 -18.05 -5.00 -0.65
N SER A 351 -18.28 -6.08 0.11
CA SER A 351 -18.95 -7.28 -0.39
C SER A 351 -20.35 -6.96 -0.92
N ALA A 352 -21.15 -6.19 -0.18
CA ALA A 352 -22.50 -5.79 -0.60
C ALA A 352 -22.51 -4.92 -1.87
N ILE A 353 -21.54 -4.01 -2.02
CA ILE A 353 -21.41 -3.13 -3.19
C ILE A 353 -20.96 -3.92 -4.43
N MET A 354 -19.95 -4.79 -4.26
CA MET A 354 -19.26 -5.43 -5.38
C MET A 354 -19.82 -6.81 -5.74
N GLY A 355 -20.66 -7.39 -4.89
CA GLY A 355 -21.06 -8.80 -5.00
C GLY A 355 -19.89 -9.77 -4.82
N TRP A 356 -18.82 -9.34 -4.14
CA TRP A 356 -17.68 -10.21 -3.85
C TRP A 356 -17.96 -11.01 -2.59
N ASP A 357 -17.97 -12.33 -2.71
CA ASP A 357 -18.31 -13.22 -1.60
C ASP A 357 -17.39 -13.02 -0.39
N LEU A 358 -17.99 -13.11 0.80
CA LEU A 358 -17.24 -13.23 2.04
C LEU A 358 -16.73 -14.67 2.16
N GLU A 359 -15.45 -14.81 2.47
CA GLU A 359 -14.79 -16.10 2.65
C GLU A 359 -14.21 -16.22 4.06
N ASP A 360 -14.14 -17.44 4.57
CA ASP A 360 -13.49 -17.79 5.84
C ASP A 360 -11.97 -17.73 5.69
N LYS A 361 -11.44 -16.49 5.63
CA LYS A 361 -10.02 -16.19 5.45
C LYS A 361 -9.43 -15.59 6.71
N ASN A 362 -8.24 -16.05 7.06
CA ASN A 362 -7.43 -15.37 8.06
C ASN A 362 -6.88 -14.06 7.48
N ILE A 363 -7.26 -12.95 8.11
CA ILE A 363 -6.72 -11.63 7.79
C ILE A 363 -5.43 -11.41 8.59
N TYR A 364 -4.30 -11.78 7.98
CA TYR A 364 -2.94 -11.58 8.50
C TYR A 364 -2.29 -10.31 7.98
#